data_AF-A0AAV1CFW8-F1
#
_entry.id   AF-A0AAV1CFW8-F1
#
_cell.length_a   1.000
_cell.length_b   1.000
_cell.length_c   1.000
_cell.angle_alpha   90.00
_cell.angle_beta   90.00
_cell.angle_gamma   90.00
#
_symmetry.space_group_name_H-M   'P 1'
#
loop_
_entity.id
_entity.type
_entity.pdbx_description
1 polymer ?
#
loop_
_entity_poly.entity_id
_entity_poly.type
_entity_poly.pdbx_seq_one_letter_code
_entity_poly.pdbx_strand_id
1 'polypeptide(L)'
;MVKKAARDWSGLPHEMLVEIVTRIPAAEDFTAFRGVCTSWRAAASKDNYGKSFSRIPPLLMLAENAGDEREFYNLSSRKITMGLSVPGAKGKLLIEARFGWLFTVVVSSGEVNLLNPFSGAQIPLPNFKTCPEFRDIDWNSRLLFMNRAILSANPWYTSDFTLMIIFGSTRYLGFWRPNNLSWTRTKSSPLYCALAGAGLKSP
;
A
#
# COMPACT_ATOMS: atom_id res chain seq x y z
N MET A 1 23.39 -42.81 23.64
CA MET A 1 22.49 -41.99 22.81
C MET A 1 23.05 -40.58 22.75
N VAL A 2 23.57 -40.14 21.60
CA VAL A 2 24.04 -38.76 21.43
C VAL A 2 22.82 -37.88 21.15
N LYS A 3 22.52 -36.94 22.06
CA LYS A 3 21.50 -35.92 21.82
C LYS A 3 21.99 -35.05 20.65
N LYS A 4 21.24 -35.02 19.55
CA LYS A 4 21.47 -34.07 18.46
C LYS A 4 21.21 -32.68 19.03
N ALA A 5 22.27 -31.92 19.32
CA ALA A 5 22.12 -30.55 19.78
C ALA A 5 21.35 -29.78 18.70
N ALA A 6 20.18 -29.25 19.06
CA ALA A 6 19.46 -28.34 18.19
C ALA A 6 20.39 -27.13 17.94
N ARG A 7 20.66 -26.83 16.66
CA ARG A 7 21.47 -25.66 16.33
C ARG A 7 20.71 -24.42 16.81
N ASP A 8 21.37 -23.65 17.66
CA ASP A 8 20.82 -22.39 18.13
C ASP A 8 20.97 -21.34 17.03
N TRP A 9 19.87 -21.10 16.31
CA TRP A 9 19.79 -20.08 15.27
C TRP A 9 19.57 -18.67 15.84
N SER A 10 19.35 -18.53 17.15
CA SER A 10 19.15 -17.23 17.80
C SER A 10 20.44 -16.39 17.86
N GLY A 11 21.61 -17.06 17.82
CA GLY A 11 22.94 -16.44 17.84
C GLY A 11 23.52 -16.09 16.46
N LEU A 12 22.73 -16.13 15.39
CA LEU A 12 23.20 -15.71 14.05
C LEU A 12 23.66 -14.24 14.07
N PRO A 13 24.81 -13.91 13.46
CA PRO A 13 25.23 -12.53 13.27
C PRO A 13 24.19 -11.71 12.52
N HIS A 14 24.04 -10.43 12.89
CA HIS A 14 23.04 -9.55 12.29
C HIS A 14 23.15 -9.47 10.76
N GLU A 15 24.37 -9.39 10.23
CA GLU A 15 24.62 -9.34 8.78
C GLU A 15 24.08 -10.58 8.05
N MET A 16 24.17 -11.77 8.65
CA MET A 16 23.60 -12.99 8.07
C MET A 16 22.08 -12.96 8.09
N LEU A 17 21.46 -12.45 9.16
CA LEU A 17 20.01 -12.27 9.21
C LEU A 17 19.53 -11.31 8.12
N VAL A 18 20.28 -10.22 7.87
CA VAL A 18 20.01 -9.29 6.77
C VAL A 18 20.12 -10.00 5.41
N GLU A 19 21.15 -10.80 5.20
CA GLU A 19 21.33 -11.54 3.94
C GLU A 19 20.20 -12.57 3.71
N ILE A 20 19.74 -13.23 4.78
CA ILE A 20 18.59 -14.15 4.69
C ILE A 20 17.33 -13.38 4.31
N VAL A 21 16.99 -12.32 5.06
CA VAL A 21 15.71 -11.63 4.89
C VAL A 21 15.60 -10.93 3.53
N THR A 22 16.71 -10.44 2.97
CA THR A 22 16.74 -9.84 1.63
C THR A 22 16.51 -10.84 0.50
N ARG A 23 16.61 -12.15 0.78
CA ARG A 23 16.39 -13.22 -0.20
C ARG A 23 15.00 -13.86 -0.11
N ILE A 24 14.22 -13.56 0.92
CA ILE A 24 12.88 -14.13 1.14
C ILE A 24 11.87 -13.52 0.17
N PRO A 25 11.35 -14.28 -0.82
CA PRO A 25 10.50 -13.70 -1.87
C PRO A 25 9.05 -13.50 -1.43
N ALA A 26 8.54 -14.31 -0.50
CA ALA A 26 7.15 -14.27 -0.07
C ALA A 26 6.98 -13.30 1.12
N ALA A 27 5.93 -12.48 1.05
CA ALA A 27 5.60 -11.54 2.12
C ALA A 27 5.20 -12.25 3.43
N GLU A 28 4.62 -13.45 3.32
CA GLU A 28 4.30 -14.33 4.45
C GLU A 28 5.56 -14.74 5.21
N ASP A 29 6.55 -15.26 4.48
CA ASP A 29 7.82 -15.70 5.04
C ASP A 29 8.58 -14.52 5.65
N PHE A 30 8.50 -13.33 5.04
CA PHE A 30 9.08 -12.12 5.63
C PHE A 30 8.42 -11.76 6.96
N THR A 31 7.09 -11.85 7.03
CA THR A 31 6.32 -11.58 8.24
C THR A 31 6.65 -12.60 9.33
N ALA A 32 6.73 -13.90 8.97
CA ALA A 32 7.13 -14.97 9.86
C ALA A 32 8.58 -14.77 10.38
N PHE A 33 9.52 -14.41 9.49
CA PHE A 33 10.91 -14.10 9.83
C PHE A 33 10.97 -12.96 10.86
N ARG A 34 10.21 -11.88 10.65
CA ARG A 34 10.11 -10.74 11.58
C ARG A 34 9.45 -11.11 12.92
N GLY A 35 8.68 -12.19 12.95
CA GLY A 35 7.98 -12.71 14.12
C GLY A 35 8.84 -13.52 15.09
N VAL A 36 10.02 -14.00 14.68
CA VAL A 36 10.84 -14.97 15.45
C VAL A 36 11.30 -14.43 16.81
N CYS A 37 12.10 -13.36 16.81
CA CYS A 37 12.60 -12.71 18.03
C CYS A 37 13.03 -11.26 17.73
N THR A 38 13.54 -10.53 18.72
CA THR A 38 13.94 -9.13 18.58
C THR A 38 15.10 -8.93 17.61
N SER A 39 16.10 -9.82 17.57
CA SER A 39 17.24 -9.70 16.64
C SER A 39 16.82 -9.91 15.18
N TRP A 40 15.96 -10.90 14.91
CA TRP A 40 15.39 -11.15 13.58
C TRP A 40 14.46 -10.03 13.14
N ARG A 41 13.63 -9.52 14.07
CA ARG A 41 12.79 -8.33 13.83
C ARG A 41 13.62 -7.10 13.47
N ALA A 42 14.76 -6.90 14.12
CA ALA A 42 15.68 -5.80 13.83
C ALA A 42 16.32 -5.95 12.44
N ALA A 43 16.69 -7.17 12.03
CA ALA A 43 17.21 -7.45 10.69
C ALA A 43 16.14 -7.25 9.59
N ALA A 44 14.87 -7.56 9.90
CA ALA A 44 13.70 -7.30 9.05
C ALA A 44 13.26 -5.82 9.06
N SER A 45 14.22 -4.92 8.81
CA SER A 45 13.96 -3.47 8.70
C SER A 45 13.18 -3.13 7.42
N LYS A 46 12.61 -1.92 7.38
CA LYS A 46 11.89 -1.40 6.20
C LYS A 46 12.80 -1.37 4.97
N ASP A 47 14.06 -0.99 5.15
CA ASP A 47 15.06 -0.91 4.08
C ASP A 47 15.35 -2.29 3.48
N ASN A 48 15.44 -3.31 4.32
CA ASN A 48 15.69 -4.68 3.87
C ASN A 48 14.45 -5.34 3.25
N TYR A 49 13.25 -4.98 3.71
CA TYR A 49 12.00 -5.37 3.05
C TYR A 49 11.91 -4.81 1.62
N GLY A 50 12.28 -3.53 1.45
CA GLY A 50 12.34 -2.89 0.13
C GLY A 50 13.13 -3.74 -0.86
N LYS A 51 14.34 -4.18 -0.47
CA LYS A 51 15.24 -4.96 -1.36
C LYS A 51 14.61 -6.26 -1.86
N SER A 52 13.70 -6.87 -1.09
CA SER A 52 12.97 -8.06 -1.52
C SER A 52 11.69 -7.76 -2.31
N PHE A 53 11.23 -6.51 -2.31
CA PHE A 53 9.94 -6.11 -2.89
C PHE A 53 9.77 -6.50 -4.37
N SER A 54 10.86 -6.57 -5.14
CA SER A 54 10.82 -7.01 -6.54
C SER A 54 10.43 -8.49 -6.73
N ARG A 55 10.31 -9.27 -5.65
CA ARG A 55 10.03 -10.71 -5.66
C ARG A 55 8.70 -11.07 -5.04
N ILE A 56 7.96 -10.09 -4.53
CA ILE A 56 6.65 -10.33 -3.93
C ILE A 56 5.69 -10.74 -5.06
N PRO A 57 4.97 -11.86 -4.91
CA PRO A 57 3.98 -12.27 -5.90
C PRO A 57 2.90 -11.19 -6.05
N PRO A 58 2.21 -11.12 -7.19
CA PRO A 58 1.08 -10.22 -7.34
C PRO A 58 -0.02 -10.67 -6.36
N LEU A 59 -0.22 -9.87 -5.30
CA LEU A 59 -1.18 -10.10 -4.23
C LEU A 59 -2.36 -9.14 -4.41
N LEU A 60 -3.58 -9.68 -4.35
CA LEU A 60 -4.82 -8.89 -4.29
C LEU A 60 -5.33 -8.89 -2.85
N MET A 61 -5.42 -7.72 -2.23
CA MET A 61 -6.04 -7.60 -0.91
C MET A 61 -7.54 -7.84 -1.02
N LEU A 62 -8.08 -8.70 -0.17
CA LEU A 62 -9.50 -8.98 -0.10
C LEU A 62 -10.22 -7.95 0.79
N ALA A 63 -11.55 -7.90 0.66
CA ALA A 63 -12.38 -6.99 1.43
C ALA A 63 -12.21 -7.18 2.95
N GLU A 64 -12.51 -6.13 3.70
CA GLU A 64 -12.50 -6.16 5.17
C GLU A 64 -13.43 -7.27 5.68
N ASN A 65 -12.88 -8.16 6.52
CA ASN A 65 -13.65 -9.11 7.30
C ASN A 65 -13.99 -8.49 8.68
N ALA A 66 -14.73 -9.20 9.54
CA ALA A 66 -15.16 -8.66 10.83
C ALA A 66 -14.00 -8.33 11.81
N GLY A 67 -12.75 -8.70 11.47
CA GLY A 67 -11.56 -8.45 12.26
C GLY A 67 -10.62 -7.41 11.64
N ASP A 68 -9.49 -7.22 12.32
CA ASP A 68 -8.40 -6.34 11.86
C ASP A 68 -7.49 -7.03 10.83
N GLU A 69 -7.81 -8.27 10.47
CA GLU A 69 -7.06 -9.07 9.52
C GLU A 69 -7.47 -8.74 8.09
N ARG A 70 -6.50 -8.79 7.20
CA ARG A 70 -6.66 -8.66 5.76
C ARG A 70 -6.11 -9.91 5.10
N GLU A 71 -6.97 -10.58 4.37
CA GLU A 71 -6.58 -11.71 3.55
C GLU A 71 -6.06 -11.21 2.20
N PHE A 72 -5.15 -11.99 1.62
CA PHE A 72 -4.58 -11.69 0.31
C PHE A 72 -4.73 -12.90 -0.59
N TYR A 73 -5.27 -12.67 -1.78
CA TYR A 73 -5.24 -13.66 -2.84
C TYR A 73 -3.92 -13.58 -3.58
N ASN A 74 -3.14 -14.66 -3.54
CA ASN A 74 -1.89 -14.78 -4.26
C ASN A 74 -2.16 -15.32 -5.66
N LEU A 75 -1.96 -14.47 -6.67
CA LEU A 75 -2.24 -14.82 -8.07
C LEU A 75 -1.29 -15.91 -8.60
N SER A 76 -0.06 -15.99 -8.10
CA SER A 76 0.91 -17.00 -8.52
C SER A 76 0.57 -18.39 -7.97
N SER A 77 0.23 -18.48 -6.68
CA SER A 77 -0.10 -19.76 -6.04
C SER A 77 -1.59 -20.13 -6.15
N ARG A 78 -2.44 -19.18 -6.56
CA ARG A 78 -3.91 -19.29 -6.63
C ARG A 78 -4.55 -19.65 -5.29
N LYS A 79 -3.98 -19.15 -4.20
CA LYS A 79 -4.43 -19.42 -2.83
C LYS A 79 -4.73 -18.13 -2.09
N ILE A 80 -5.69 -18.22 -1.17
CA ILE A 80 -5.87 -17.20 -0.14
C ILE A 80 -4.80 -17.44 0.91
N THR A 81 -4.14 -16.36 1.27
CA THR A 81 -3.03 -16.33 2.22
C THR A 81 -3.57 -16.02 3.61
N MET A 82 -2.94 -16.57 4.66
CA MET A 82 -3.27 -16.30 6.06
C MET A 82 -3.36 -14.78 6.33
N GLY A 83 -4.39 -14.38 7.09
CA GLY A 83 -4.71 -12.98 7.36
C GLY A 83 -3.55 -12.21 7.99
N LEU A 84 -3.23 -11.05 7.42
CA LEU A 84 -2.28 -10.11 8.00
C LEU A 84 -3.06 -9.07 8.82
N SER A 85 -2.71 -8.87 10.08
CA SER A 85 -3.27 -7.75 10.84
C SER A 85 -2.81 -6.42 10.23
N VAL A 86 -3.74 -5.61 9.74
CA VAL A 86 -3.47 -4.29 9.16
C VAL A 86 -4.35 -3.23 9.84
N PRO A 87 -4.04 -2.85 11.10
CA PRO A 87 -4.88 -1.92 11.87
C PRO A 87 -5.08 -0.56 11.16
N GLY A 88 -4.06 -0.10 10.43
CA GLY A 88 -4.10 1.16 9.70
C GLY A 88 -5.12 1.19 8.55
N ALA A 89 -5.68 0.05 8.15
CA ALA A 89 -6.66 -0.10 7.08
C ALA A 89 -8.11 -0.21 7.57
N LYS A 90 -8.33 -0.35 8.89
CA LYS A 90 -9.65 -0.62 9.47
C LYS A 90 -10.62 0.53 9.21
N GLY A 91 -11.78 0.23 8.62
CA GLY A 91 -12.82 1.21 8.33
C GLY A 91 -12.39 2.35 7.39
N LYS A 92 -11.30 2.16 6.62
CA LYS A 92 -10.80 3.12 5.64
C LYS A 92 -11.06 2.60 4.23
N LEU A 93 -11.37 3.52 3.32
CA LEU A 93 -11.33 3.22 1.89
C LEU A 93 -9.87 2.98 1.50
N LEU A 94 -9.62 1.92 0.74
CA LEU A 94 -8.29 1.52 0.28
C LEU A 94 -8.23 1.60 -1.24
N ILE A 95 -7.23 2.31 -1.74
CA ILE A 95 -6.93 2.39 -3.17
C ILE A 95 -5.50 1.89 -3.36
N GLU A 96 -5.34 0.91 -4.23
CA GLU A 96 -4.00 0.40 -4.54
C GLU A 96 -3.15 1.48 -5.21
N ALA A 97 -1.92 1.60 -4.73
CA ALA A 97 -0.87 2.41 -5.33
C ALA A 97 0.30 1.51 -5.74
N ARG A 98 1.07 1.98 -6.71
CA ARG A 98 2.27 1.28 -7.19
C ARG A 98 3.24 1.00 -6.03
N PHE A 99 4.04 -0.06 -6.15
CA PHE A 99 5.05 -0.47 -5.16
C PHE A 99 4.47 -1.04 -3.86
N GLY A 100 3.27 -1.62 -3.90
CA GLY A 100 2.69 -2.34 -2.75
C GLY A 100 2.22 -1.41 -1.64
N TRP A 101 1.92 -0.18 -2.00
CA TRP A 101 1.37 0.83 -1.11
C TRP A 101 -0.12 0.95 -1.31
N LEU A 102 -0.82 1.32 -0.25
CA LEU A 102 -2.23 1.62 -0.26
C LEU A 102 -2.40 3.09 0.05
N PHE A 103 -3.19 3.77 -0.76
CA PHE A 103 -3.72 5.06 -0.41
C PHE A 103 -4.98 4.84 0.42
N THR A 104 -4.94 5.25 1.68
CA THR A 104 -6.01 5.08 2.65
C THR A 104 -6.77 6.39 2.84
N VAL A 105 -8.09 6.30 2.96
CA VAL A 105 -8.96 7.49 3.09
C VAL A 105 -10.03 7.25 4.14
N VAL A 106 -10.15 8.17 5.08
CA VAL A 106 -11.27 8.25 6.02
C VAL A 106 -12.30 9.22 5.45
N VAL A 107 -13.41 8.70 4.92
CA VAL A 107 -14.43 9.47 4.20
C VAL A 107 -15.01 10.61 5.06
N SER A 108 -15.32 10.33 6.33
CA SER A 108 -15.95 11.26 7.24
C SER A 108 -15.05 12.46 7.59
N SER A 109 -13.74 12.27 7.74
CA SER A 109 -12.79 13.33 8.13
C SER A 109 -11.98 13.90 6.97
N GLY A 110 -11.90 13.21 5.83
CA GLY A 110 -10.99 13.56 4.74
C GLY A 110 -9.52 13.27 5.04
N GLU A 111 -9.23 12.55 6.12
CA GLU A 111 -7.87 12.12 6.46
C GLU A 111 -7.37 11.11 5.44
N VAL A 112 -6.13 11.29 5.00
CA VAL A 112 -5.51 10.46 3.97
C VAL A 112 -4.08 10.10 4.35
N ASN A 113 -3.68 8.88 4.02
CA ASN A 113 -2.34 8.37 4.31
C ASN A 113 -1.90 7.37 3.22
N LEU A 114 -0.59 7.23 3.00
CA LEU A 114 -0.05 6.03 2.38
C LEU A 114 0.23 4.99 3.46
N LEU A 115 -0.16 3.75 3.23
CA LEU A 115 0.04 2.61 4.11
C LEU A 115 0.70 1.47 3.34
N ASN A 116 1.76 0.90 3.89
CA ASN A 116 2.29 -0.36 3.41
C ASN A 116 1.77 -1.48 4.33
N PRO A 117 0.96 -2.42 3.82
CA PRO A 117 0.29 -3.41 4.66
C PRO A 117 1.28 -4.38 5.32
N PHE A 118 2.38 -4.73 4.65
CA PHE A 118 3.34 -5.74 5.12
C PHE A 118 4.30 -5.23 6.20
N SER A 119 4.74 -3.98 6.07
CA SER A 119 5.64 -3.35 7.06
C SER A 119 4.89 -2.57 8.15
N GLY A 120 3.60 -2.27 7.93
CA GLY A 120 2.78 -1.41 8.78
C GLY A 120 3.17 0.08 8.74
N ALA A 121 4.10 0.45 7.85
CA ALA A 121 4.59 1.81 7.76
C ALA A 121 3.57 2.74 7.09
N GLN A 122 3.47 3.96 7.62
CA GLN A 122 2.51 4.97 7.19
C GLN A 122 3.21 6.29 6.86
N ILE A 123 2.73 6.96 5.82
CA ILE A 123 3.13 8.33 5.46
C ILE A 123 1.87 9.20 5.50
N PRO A 124 1.77 10.13 6.46
CA PRO A 124 0.64 11.03 6.54
C PRO A 124 0.65 12.03 5.38
N LEU A 125 -0.54 12.35 4.88
CA LEU A 125 -0.73 13.27 3.78
C LEU A 125 -1.62 14.44 4.22
N PRO A 126 -1.54 15.61 3.56
CA PRO A 126 -2.40 16.73 3.86
C PRO A 126 -3.88 16.34 3.72
N ASN A 127 -4.69 16.70 4.71
CA ASN A 127 -6.10 16.33 4.74
C ASN A 127 -6.88 17.02 3.60
N PHE A 128 -7.66 16.23 2.87
CA PHE A 128 -8.40 16.66 1.69
C PHE A 128 -9.44 17.74 1.97
N LYS A 129 -10.16 17.68 3.10
CA LYS A 129 -11.17 18.66 3.49
C LYS A 129 -10.55 20.00 3.92
N THR A 130 -9.34 19.97 4.47
CA THR A 130 -8.61 21.19 4.84
C THR A 130 -7.86 21.84 3.67
N CYS A 131 -7.62 21.07 2.61
CA CYS A 131 -6.84 21.51 1.45
C CYS A 131 -7.61 22.56 0.63
N PRO A 132 -7.10 23.80 0.50
CA PRO A 132 -7.74 24.86 -0.29
C PRO A 132 -8.16 24.43 -1.69
N GLU A 133 -7.30 23.65 -2.34
CA GLU A 133 -7.42 23.17 -3.71
C GLU A 133 -8.59 22.20 -3.90
N PHE A 134 -9.22 21.72 -2.82
CA PHE A 134 -10.33 20.79 -2.89
C PHE A 134 -11.52 21.13 -1.97
N ARG A 135 -11.61 22.36 -1.46
CA ARG A 135 -12.73 22.79 -0.60
C ARG A 135 -14.09 22.78 -1.31
N ASP A 136 -14.10 22.98 -2.62
CA ASP A 136 -15.27 22.99 -3.50
C ASP A 136 -15.74 21.58 -3.90
N ILE A 137 -15.10 20.53 -3.37
CA ILE A 137 -15.44 19.15 -3.66
C ILE A 137 -16.41 18.61 -2.60
N ASP A 138 -17.57 18.12 -3.05
CA ASP A 138 -18.42 17.27 -2.22
C ASP A 138 -17.79 15.88 -2.08
N TRP A 139 -17.06 15.68 -1.00
CA TRP A 139 -16.34 14.43 -0.77
C TRP A 139 -17.23 13.20 -0.63
N ASN A 140 -18.47 13.34 -0.17
CA ASN A 140 -19.34 12.17 0.06
C ASN A 140 -19.72 11.47 -1.26
N SER A 141 -20.05 12.25 -2.29
CA SER A 141 -20.33 11.69 -3.62
C SER A 141 -19.07 11.35 -4.40
N ARG A 142 -17.97 12.10 -4.19
CA ARG A 142 -16.78 12.04 -5.06
C ARG A 142 -15.74 10.99 -4.67
N LEU A 143 -15.70 10.56 -3.41
CA LEU A 143 -14.74 9.55 -2.95
C LEU A 143 -14.99 8.16 -3.58
N LEU A 144 -16.24 7.86 -3.93
CA LEU A 144 -16.62 6.66 -4.71
C LEU A 144 -16.06 6.67 -6.14
N PHE A 145 -15.59 7.83 -6.64
CA PHE A 145 -15.00 7.98 -7.97
C PHE A 145 -13.47 8.16 -7.93
N MET A 146 -12.82 8.11 -6.76
CA MET A 146 -11.36 8.03 -6.73
C MET A 146 -10.92 6.66 -7.24
N ASN A 147 -10.48 6.62 -8.49
CA ASN A 147 -10.32 5.36 -9.19
C ASN A 147 -8.91 4.80 -9.06
N ARG A 148 -7.89 5.68 -8.95
CA ARG A 148 -6.47 5.28 -8.99
C ARG A 148 -5.58 6.22 -8.20
N ALA A 149 -4.61 5.65 -7.52
CA ALA A 149 -3.45 6.32 -6.96
C ALA A 149 -2.16 5.73 -7.57
N ILE A 150 -1.17 6.57 -7.87
CA ILE A 150 0.12 6.09 -8.39
C ILE A 150 1.27 6.87 -7.76
N LEU A 151 2.35 6.15 -7.47
CA LEU A 151 3.60 6.71 -6.97
C LEU A 151 4.63 6.70 -8.09
N SER A 152 5.34 7.82 -8.28
CA SER A 152 6.41 7.92 -9.29
C SER A 152 7.64 7.06 -8.92
N ALA A 153 7.92 6.93 -7.63
CA ALA A 153 9.00 6.12 -7.07
C ALA A 153 8.55 5.47 -5.76
N ASN A 154 9.26 4.44 -5.31
CA ASN A 154 8.93 3.75 -4.05
C ASN A 154 9.40 4.58 -2.84
N PRO A 155 8.49 5.00 -1.94
CA PRO A 155 8.84 5.77 -0.76
C PRO A 155 9.79 5.08 0.24
N TRP A 156 10.10 3.79 0.06
CA TRP A 156 11.17 3.12 0.81
C TRP A 156 12.58 3.56 0.44
N TYR A 157 12.79 4.02 -0.79
CA TYR A 157 14.14 4.29 -1.28
C TYR A 157 14.43 5.77 -1.43
N THR A 158 13.39 6.58 -1.51
CA THR A 158 13.53 7.99 -1.79
C THR A 158 12.40 8.79 -1.15
N SER A 159 12.75 9.96 -0.62
CA SER A 159 11.79 11.00 -0.28
C SER A 159 11.44 11.88 -1.48
N ASP A 160 12.12 11.72 -2.62
CA ASP A 160 11.78 12.38 -3.88
C ASP A 160 10.84 11.49 -4.70
N PHE A 161 9.55 11.57 -4.38
CA PHE A 161 8.49 10.96 -5.16
C PHE A 161 7.28 11.87 -5.27
N THR A 162 6.44 11.61 -6.26
CA THR A 162 5.15 12.28 -6.43
C THR A 162 4.04 11.24 -6.34
N LEU A 163 3.06 11.50 -5.48
CA LEU A 163 1.79 10.79 -5.44
C LEU A 163 0.81 11.52 -6.36
N MET A 164 0.22 10.78 -7.30
CA MET A 164 -0.81 11.28 -8.21
C MET A 164 -2.11 10.50 -8.02
N ILE A 165 -3.23 11.21 -7.95
CA ILE A 165 -4.57 10.64 -7.71
C ILE A 165 -5.52 11.12 -8.80
N ILE A 166 -6.35 10.21 -9.32
CA ILE A 166 -7.39 10.51 -10.29
C ILE A 166 -8.76 10.55 -9.60
N PHE A 167 -9.44 11.67 -9.71
CA PHE A 167 -10.82 11.85 -9.27
C PHE A 167 -11.77 11.69 -10.47
N GLY A 168 -12.26 10.46 -10.70
CA GLY A 168 -12.86 9.97 -11.94
C GLY A 168 -13.94 10.87 -12.57
N SER A 169 -14.95 11.30 -11.81
CA SER A 169 -16.06 12.11 -12.35
C SER A 169 -15.73 13.61 -12.46
N THR A 170 -14.63 14.06 -11.86
CA THR A 170 -14.33 15.50 -11.74
C THR A 170 -13.34 16.02 -12.76
N ARG A 171 -12.69 15.12 -13.51
CA ARG A 171 -11.61 15.47 -14.44
C ARG A 171 -10.49 16.25 -13.74
N TYR A 172 -10.19 15.93 -12.48
CA TYR A 172 -9.06 16.49 -11.76
C TYR A 172 -8.02 15.43 -11.42
N LEU A 173 -6.76 15.85 -11.51
CA LEU A 173 -5.60 15.15 -10.98
C LEU A 173 -5.14 15.88 -9.72
N GLY A 174 -4.98 15.14 -8.64
CA GLY A 174 -4.33 15.60 -7.42
C GLY A 174 -2.86 15.16 -7.42
N PHE A 175 -1.96 16.06 -7.07
CA PHE A 175 -0.54 15.79 -6.93
C PHE A 175 -0.09 16.17 -5.52
N TRP A 176 0.77 15.33 -4.96
CA TRP A 176 1.45 15.63 -3.71
C TRP A 176 2.89 15.14 -3.75
N ARG A 177 3.78 15.87 -3.09
CA ARG A 177 5.19 15.51 -2.89
C ARG A 177 5.52 15.58 -1.41
N PRO A 178 6.43 14.74 -0.91
CA PRO A 178 6.94 14.87 0.45
C PRO A 178 7.42 16.29 0.75
N ASN A 179 7.17 16.74 1.97
CA ASN A 179 7.42 18.09 2.48
C ASN A 179 6.48 19.20 1.94
N ASN A 180 5.59 18.90 1.00
CA ASN A 180 4.54 19.84 0.64
C ASN A 180 3.41 19.85 1.68
N LEU A 181 3.02 21.04 2.13
CA LEU A 181 1.94 21.25 3.09
C LEU A 181 0.54 21.12 2.48
N SER A 182 0.41 21.25 1.15
CA SER A 182 -0.85 21.14 0.43
C SER A 182 -0.73 20.28 -0.84
N TRP A 183 -1.87 19.90 -1.38
CA TRP A 183 -1.97 19.23 -2.66
C TRP A 183 -2.01 20.24 -3.80
N THR A 184 -1.54 19.84 -4.98
CA THR A 184 -1.74 20.61 -6.21
C THR A 184 -2.83 19.95 -7.06
N ARG A 185 -3.80 20.74 -7.53
CA ARG A 185 -4.90 20.27 -8.39
C ARG A 185 -4.72 20.74 -9.82
N THR A 186 -4.81 19.83 -10.79
CA THR A 186 -4.78 20.14 -12.23
C THR A 186 -6.00 19.53 -12.93
N LYS A 187 -6.58 20.24 -13.91
CA LYS A 187 -7.64 19.69 -14.76
C LYS A 187 -7.05 18.68 -15.75
N SER A 188 -7.64 17.48 -15.85
CA SER A 188 -7.35 16.54 -16.93
C SER A 188 -8.05 16.99 -18.22
N SER A 189 -7.40 16.80 -19.37
CA SER A 189 -7.97 17.10 -20.70
C SER A 189 -9.31 16.37 -20.93
N PRO A 190 -10.27 16.95 -21.67
CA PRO A 190 -11.59 16.35 -21.92
C PRO A 190 -11.60 15.10 -22.82
N LEU A 191 -10.46 14.64 -23.34
CA LEU A 191 -10.42 13.52 -24.27
C LEU A 191 -10.35 12.19 -23.51
N TYR A 192 -11.51 11.51 -23.32
CA TYR A 192 -11.70 10.05 -23.41
C TYR A 192 -13.05 9.49 -22.87
N CYS A 193 -14.09 10.29 -22.62
CA CYS A 193 -15.42 9.74 -22.25
C CYS A 193 -16.44 9.62 -23.39
N ALA A 194 -16.12 10.03 -24.62
CA ALA A 194 -17.07 9.93 -25.75
C ALA A 194 -17.38 8.49 -26.19
N LEU A 195 -16.63 7.48 -25.72
CA LEU A 195 -16.83 6.08 -26.13
C LEU A 195 -17.55 5.20 -25.11
N ALA A 196 -17.87 5.72 -23.91
CA ALA A 196 -18.65 4.97 -22.92
C ALA A 196 -20.18 5.18 -23.03
N GLY A 197 -20.63 6.03 -23.96
CA GLY A 197 -22.05 6.40 -24.13
C GLY A 197 -22.67 6.01 -25.49
N ALA A 198 -21.89 5.47 -26.43
CA ALA A 198 -22.45 4.98 -27.69
C ALA A 198 -22.99 3.56 -27.47
N GLY A 199 -24.27 3.48 -27.12
CA GLY A 199 -24.99 2.22 -26.93
C GLY A 199 -24.80 1.26 -28.11
N LEU A 200 -24.53 0.00 -27.78
CA LEU A 200 -24.74 -1.13 -28.66
C LEU A 200 -26.22 -1.13 -29.07
N LYS A 201 -26.53 -0.64 -30.27
CA LYS A 201 -27.71 -1.10 -31.00
C LYS A 201 -27.32 -2.44 -31.62
N SER A 202 -27.88 -3.52 -31.09
CA SER A 202 -27.84 -4.83 -31.73
C SER A 202 -28.63 -4.78 -33.05
N PRO A 203 -28.22 -5.55 -34.07
CA PRO A 203 -29.06 -5.80 -35.25
C PRO A 203 -30.33 -6.58 -34.90
#